data_AF-A0A399ZPH9-F1
#
_entry.id   AF-A0A399ZPH9-F1
#
_cell.length_a   1.000
_cell.length_b   1.000
_cell.length_c   1.000
_cell.angle_alpha   90.00
_cell.angle_beta   90.00
_cell.angle_gamma   90.00
#
_symmetry.space_group_name_H-M   'P 1'
#
loop_
_entity.id
_entity.type
_entity.pdbx_description
1 polymer ?
#
loop_
_entity_poly.entity_id
_entity_poly.type
_entity_poly.pdbx_seq_one_letter_code
_entity_poly.pdbx_strand_id
1 'polypeptide(L)'
;ELHLLAMTSQPPIFYWAPDTLRVLDAVRAWRAGGLEAYYTLDAGPNVHILTAQTDAAELAQRVRALQGVQDVLVSGPGGATRVSENHLF
;
A
#
# COMPACT_ATOMS: atom_id res chain seq x y z
N GLU A 1 -4.52 -10.01 -9.95
CA GLU A 1 -4.17 -11.15 -10.82
C GLU A 1 -2.73 -11.64 -10.61
N LEU A 2 -1.71 -10.78 -10.67
CA LEU A 2 -0.28 -11.16 -10.50
C LEU A 2 -0.02 -12.05 -9.27
N HIS A 3 -0.53 -11.67 -8.10
CA HIS A 3 -0.28 -12.39 -6.85
C HIS A 3 -0.84 -13.82 -6.85
N LEU A 4 -1.99 -14.03 -7.48
CA LEU A 4 -2.58 -15.37 -7.58
C LEU A 4 -1.75 -16.25 -8.51
N LEU A 5 -1.28 -15.70 -9.64
CA LEU A 5 -0.38 -16.41 -10.54
C LEU A 5 0.90 -16.85 -9.83
N ALA A 6 1.51 -15.96 -9.03
CA ALA A 6 2.69 -16.26 -8.23
C ALA A 6 2.40 -17.37 -7.19
N MET A 7 1.26 -17.31 -6.50
CA MET A 7 0.84 -18.31 -5.51
C MET A 7 0.55 -19.68 -6.14
N THR A 8 0.05 -19.71 -7.37
CA THR A 8 -0.24 -20.96 -8.10
C THR A 8 0.93 -21.45 -8.96
N SER A 9 2.09 -20.79 -8.91
CA SER A 9 3.29 -21.19 -9.66
C SER A 9 4.02 -22.37 -8.99
N GLN A 10 5.04 -22.92 -9.67
CA GLN A 10 5.82 -24.06 -9.19
C GLN A 10 7.33 -23.75 -9.25
N PRO A 11 8.04 -23.60 -8.11
CA PRO A 11 7.52 -23.60 -6.74
C PRO A 11 6.61 -22.37 -6.46
N PRO A 12 5.67 -22.47 -5.52
CA PRO A 12 4.77 -21.35 -5.21
C PRO A 12 5.52 -20.19 -4.56
N ILE A 13 5.13 -18.97 -4.92
CA ILE A 13 5.69 -17.73 -4.38
C ILE A 13 4.60 -16.99 -3.60
N PHE A 14 4.86 -16.71 -2.34
CA PHE A 14 3.94 -16.01 -1.45
C PHE A 14 4.50 -14.63 -1.09
N TYR A 15 3.99 -13.59 -1.74
CA TYR A 15 4.31 -12.20 -1.38
C TYR A 15 3.48 -11.68 -0.21
N TRP A 16 2.28 -12.23 -0.01
CA TRP A 16 1.37 -11.80 1.05
C TRP A 16 1.74 -12.42 2.39
N ALA A 17 1.67 -11.62 3.45
CA ALA A 17 1.67 -12.06 4.84
C ALA A 17 0.24 -12.01 5.41
N PRO A 18 -0.03 -12.63 6.58
CA PRO A 18 -1.35 -12.54 7.22
C PRO A 18 -1.83 -11.09 7.43
N ASP A 19 -0.92 -10.20 7.82
CA ASP A 19 -1.24 -8.79 8.05
C ASP A 19 -1.52 -8.03 6.75
N THR A 20 -0.95 -8.49 5.62
CA THR A 20 -1.32 -7.99 4.28
C THR A 20 -2.82 -8.17 4.07
N LEU A 21 -3.36 -9.37 4.31
CA LEU A 21 -4.77 -9.68 4.13
C LEU A 21 -5.66 -8.78 5.01
N ARG A 22 -5.28 -8.53 6.27
CA ARG A 22 -6.01 -7.63 7.18
C ARG A 22 -6.12 -6.21 6.62
N VAL A 23 -5.04 -5.69 6.05
CA VAL A 23 -5.06 -4.36 5.39
C VAL A 23 -5.96 -4.37 4.16
N LEU A 24 -5.90 -5.42 3.33
CA LEU A 24 -6.76 -5.52 2.13
C LEU A 24 -8.25 -5.58 2.49
N ASP A 25 -8.61 -6.33 3.53
CA ASP A 25 -9.99 -6.39 4.04
C ASP A 25 -10.46 -5.03 4.57
N ALA A 26 -9.62 -4.34 5.35
CA ALA A 26 -9.94 -3.02 5.88
C ALA A 26 -10.17 -2.00 4.76
N VAL A 27 -9.30 -1.97 3.74
CA VAL A 27 -9.46 -1.05 2.59
C VAL A 27 -10.74 -1.36 1.82
N ARG A 28 -11.09 -2.64 1.59
CA ARG A 28 -12.37 -3.01 0.98
C ARG A 28 -13.57 -2.49 1.79
N ALA A 29 -13.54 -2.66 3.11
CA ALA A 29 -14.61 -2.22 3.99
C ALA A 29 -14.76 -0.68 4.00
N TRP A 30 -13.65 0.06 4.05
CA TRP A 30 -13.68 1.52 4.03
C TRP A 30 -14.21 2.06 2.71
N ARG A 31 -13.81 1.45 1.59
CA ARG A 31 -14.34 1.81 0.26
C ARG A 31 -15.85 1.58 0.16
N ALA A 32 -16.34 0.45 0.68
CA ALA A 32 -17.78 0.20 0.75
C ALA A 32 -18.52 1.20 1.65
N GLY A 33 -17.83 1.77 2.65
CA GLY A 33 -18.33 2.84 3.53
C GLY A 33 -18.17 4.26 2.97
N GLY A 34 -17.70 4.43 1.73
CA GLY A 34 -17.59 5.73 1.07
C GLY A 34 -16.25 6.46 1.22
N LEU A 35 -15.25 5.86 1.88
CA LEU A 35 -13.88 6.40 1.89
C LEU A 35 -13.14 5.91 0.64
N GLU A 36 -12.73 6.81 -0.24
CA GLU A 36 -12.13 6.46 -1.54
C GLU A 36 -10.71 5.91 -1.36
N ALA A 37 -10.60 4.61 -1.08
CA ALA A 37 -9.35 3.89 -0.86
C ALA A 37 -9.23 2.66 -1.75
N TYR A 38 -8.07 2.53 -2.40
CA TYR A 38 -7.75 1.47 -3.37
C TYR A 38 -6.39 0.91 -3.02
N TYR A 39 -6.10 -0.35 -3.36
CA TYR A 39 -4.81 -0.95 -3.02
C TYR A 39 -4.12 -1.59 -4.22
N THR A 40 -2.79 -1.62 -4.15
CA THR A 40 -1.93 -2.46 -4.97
C THR A 40 -0.73 -2.94 -4.13
N LEU A 41 -0.04 -3.96 -4.61
CA LEU A 41 1.16 -4.49 -3.99
C LEU A 41 2.17 -4.87 -5.06
N ASP A 42 3.45 -4.86 -4.70
CA ASP A 42 4.55 -5.34 -5.53
C ASP A 42 4.95 -6.77 -5.08
N ALA A 43 6.23 -7.12 -5.22
CA ALA A 43 6.80 -8.39 -4.79
C ALA A 43 7.09 -8.43 -3.28
N GLY A 44 6.08 -8.19 -2.44
CA GLY A 44 6.22 -8.23 -0.99
C GLY A 44 4.93 -7.92 -0.21
N PRO A 45 4.99 -7.94 1.14
CA PRO A 45 3.80 -7.84 1.97
C PRO A 45 3.29 -6.39 2.16
N ASN A 46 4.07 -5.40 1.73
CA ASN A 46 3.72 -3.99 1.84
C ASN A 46 2.56 -3.64 0.92
N VAL A 47 1.55 -2.96 1.47
CA VAL A 47 0.37 -2.51 0.73
C VAL A 47 0.53 -1.04 0.39
N HIS A 48 0.43 -0.72 -0.89
CA HIS A 48 0.31 0.65 -1.36
C HIS A 48 -1.17 0.98 -1.46
N ILE A 49 -1.61 2.00 -0.73
CA ILE A 49 -3.00 2.45 -0.71
C ILE A 49 -3.10 3.78 -1.44
N LEU A 50 -3.90 3.83 -2.50
CA LEU A 50 -4.19 5.01 -3.31
C LEU A 50 -5.50 5.64 -2.83
N THR A 51 -5.50 6.95 -2.68
CA THR A 51 -6.65 7.72 -2.20
C THR A 51 -6.61 9.15 -2.69
N ALA A 52 -7.73 9.87 -2.62
CA ALA A 52 -7.75 11.31 -2.86
C ALA A 52 -6.99 12.05 -1.76
N GLN A 53 -6.39 13.20 -2.09
CA GLN A 53 -5.63 13.99 -1.11
C GLN A 53 -6.47 14.42 0.09
N THR A 54 -7.78 14.65 -0.12
CA THR A 54 -8.75 14.98 0.94
C THR A 54 -8.86 13.90 2.01
N ASP A 55 -8.65 12.65 1.62
CA ASP A 55 -8.92 11.46 2.45
C ASP A 55 -7.63 10.90 3.06
N ALA A 56 -6.46 11.36 2.60
CA ALA A 56 -5.15 10.82 2.94
C ALA A 56 -4.85 10.84 4.45
N ALA A 57 -5.23 11.92 5.15
CA ALA A 57 -4.97 12.05 6.58
C ALA A 57 -5.80 11.06 7.41
N GLU A 58 -7.10 10.98 7.13
CA GLU A 58 -8.02 10.04 7.77
C GLU A 58 -7.61 8.59 7.50
N LEU A 59 -7.31 8.28 6.23
CA LEU A 59 -6.91 6.94 5.83
C LEU A 59 -5.60 6.53 6.50
N ALA A 60 -4.59 7.40 6.53
CA ALA A 60 -3.32 7.11 7.20
C ALA A 60 -3.51 6.84 8.70
N GLN A 61 -4.39 7.60 9.38
CA GLN A 61 -4.72 7.34 10.78
C GLN A 61 -5.38 5.97 10.97
N ARG A 62 -6.37 5.63 10.13
CA ARG A 62 -7.05 4.33 10.19
C ARG A 62 -6.10 3.17 9.93
N VAL A 63 -5.19 3.30 8.97
CA VAL A 63 -4.19 2.27 8.64
C VAL A 63 -3.19 2.08 9.78
N ARG A 64 -2.68 3.16 10.38
CA ARG A 64 -1.77 3.07 11.55
C ARG A 64 -2.40 2.35 12.74
N ALA A 65 -3.72 2.39 12.88
CA ALA A 65 -4.44 1.72 13.95
C ALA A 65 -4.63 0.21 13.70
N LEU A 66 -4.32 -0.31 12.51
CA LEU A 66 -4.43 -1.74 12.20
C LEU A 66 -3.29 -2.53 12.84
N GLN A 67 -3.63 -3.64 13.49
CA GLN A 67 -2.65 -4.58 13.99
C GLN A 67 -1.77 -5.13 12.85
N GLY A 68 -0.46 -5.17 13.07
CA GLY A 68 0.53 -5.66 12.11
C GLY A 68 1.11 -4.60 11.19
N VAL A 69 0.54 -3.39 11.17
CA VAL A 69 1.14 -2.23 10.48
C VAL A 69 2.26 -1.65 11.35
N GLN A 70 3.48 -1.64 10.80
CA GLN A 70 4.66 -1.10 11.49
C GLN A 70 4.83 0.40 11.27
N ASP A 71 4.62 0.86 10.03
CA ASP A 71 4.73 2.26 9.66
C ASP A 71 3.80 2.60 8.48
N VAL A 72 3.48 3.88 8.33
CA VAL A 72 2.69 4.42 7.22
C VAL A 72 3.38 5.66 6.67
N LEU A 73 3.92 5.50 5.45
CA LEU A 73 4.50 6.58 4.67
C LEU A 73 3.42 7.19 3.78
N VAL A 74 3.22 8.50 3.89
CA VAL A 74 2.27 9.25 3.07
C VAL A 74 3.05 10.02 2.02
N SER A 75 2.78 9.74 0.75
CA SER A 75 3.36 10.45 -0.39
C SER A 75 2.29 10.75 -1.43
N GLY A 76 2.46 11.86 -2.12
CA GLY A 76 1.68 12.20 -3.31
C GLY A 76 2.42 11.86 -4.61
N PRO A 77 1.80 12.14 -5.77
CA PRO A 77 2.47 12.08 -7.06
C PRO A 77 3.73 12.98 -7.07
N GLY A 78 4.86 12.41 -7.48
CA GLY A 78 6.12 13.13 -7.61
C GLY A 78 6.24 13.88 -8.95
N GLY A 79 7.15 14.85 -9.00
CA GLY A 79 7.56 15.50 -10.25
C GLY A 79 8.56 14.66 -11.06
N ALA A 80 8.94 15.19 -12.22
CA ALA A 80 9.97 14.57 -13.07
C ALA A 80 11.35 14.52 -12.38
N THR A 81 12.21 13.65 -12.87
CA THR A 81 13.62 13.57 -12.45
C THR A 81 14.32 14.92 -12.64
N ARG A 82 15.17 15.30 -11.67
CA ARG A 82 15.97 16.54 -11.71
C ARG A 82 17.42 16.25 -11.36
N VAL A 83 18.33 17.02 -11.95
CA VAL A 83 19.74 17.03 -11.55
C VAL A 83 19.86 17.87 -10.27
N SER A 84 20.64 17.38 -9.31
CA SER A 84 20.94 18.09 -8.07
C SER A 84 22.35 18.68 -8.14
N GLU A 85 22.51 19.95 -7.74
CA GLU A 85 23.82 20.58 -7.59
C GLU A 85 24.51 20.17 -6.28
N ASN A 86 23.77 19.56 -5.34
CA ASN A 86 24.37 18.99 -4.14
C ASN A 86 25.19 17.75 -4.52
N HIS A 87 26.50 17.83 -4.29
CA HIS A 87 27.39 16.69 -4.37
C HIS A 87 27.28 15.85 -3.10
N LEU A 88 27.44 14.54 -3.23
CA LEU A 88 27.45 13.61 -2.09
C LEU A 88 28.75 13.70 -1.25
N PHE A 89 29.76 14.42 -1.76
CA PHE A 89 31.08 14.63 -1.18
C PHE A 89 31.55 16.06 -1.42
#